data_AF-A0A7K4FXR9-F1
#
_entry.id   AF-A0A7K4FXR9-F1
#
_cell.length_a   1.000
_cell.length_b   1.000
_cell.length_c   1.000
_cell.angle_alpha   90.00
_cell.angle_beta   90.00
_cell.angle_gamma   90.00
#
_symmetry.space_group_name_H-M   'P 1'
#
loop_
_entity.id
_entity.type
_entity.pdbx_description
1 polymer ?
#
loop_
_entity_poly.entity_id
_entity_poly.type
_entity_poly.pdbx_seq_one_letter_code
_entity_poly.pdbx_strand_id
1 'polypeptide(L)'
;MDFMLEEELMDLMTFCLQNPESSEVIEKKKRITEIGQELFLDGGIDALENFFFSLKNRIIQEIEKDPSPLRPLWNGLTPEWHY
;
A
#
# COMPACT_ATOMS: atom_id res chain seq x y z
N MET A 1 4.09 8.50 13.07
CA MET A 1 3.75 8.12 11.69
C MET A 1 3.88 9.33 10.82
N ASP A 2 4.83 9.31 9.88
CA ASP A 2 5.02 10.36 8.90
C ASP A 2 3.78 10.47 8.02
N PHE A 3 3.01 11.54 8.21
CA PHE A 3 1.87 11.90 7.35
C PHE A 3 2.25 11.87 5.86
N MET A 4 3.52 12.19 5.56
CA MET A 4 4.08 12.12 4.21
C MET A 4 4.09 10.71 3.61
N LEU A 5 4.38 9.66 4.40
CA LEU A 5 4.37 8.27 3.91
C LEU A 5 2.95 7.76 3.66
N GLU A 6 1.98 8.19 4.47
CA GLU A 6 0.58 7.84 4.27
C GLU A 6 0.05 8.38 2.94
N GLU A 7 0.29 9.68 2.69
CA GLU A 7 -0.12 10.33 1.45
C GLU A 7 0.61 9.76 0.24
N GLU A 8 1.93 9.53 0.33
CA GLU A 8 2.69 8.90 -0.75
C GLU A 8 2.13 7.51 -1.09
N LEU A 9 1.89 6.68 -0.08
CA LEU A 9 1.37 5.33 -0.27
C LEU A 9 -0.04 5.37 -0.89
N MET A 10 -0.87 6.32 -0.45
CA MET A 10 -2.20 6.54 -0.99
C MET A 10 -2.16 6.90 -2.48
N ASP A 11 -1.33 7.87 -2.86
CA ASP A 11 -1.16 8.29 -4.26
C ASP A 11 -0.67 7.14 -5.13
N LEU A 12 0.31 6.36 -4.65
CA LEU A 12 0.85 5.22 -5.37
C LEU A 12 -0.20 4.12 -5.60
N MET A 13 -0.96 3.78 -4.56
CA MET A 13 -2.03 2.77 -4.67
C MET A 13 -3.16 3.24 -5.59
N THR A 14 -3.61 4.47 -5.43
CA THR A 14 -4.61 5.11 -6.30
C THR A 14 -4.16 5.11 -7.75
N PHE A 15 -2.91 5.50 -8.03
CA PHE A 15 -2.36 5.47 -9.38
C PHE A 15 -2.37 4.06 -9.97
N CYS A 16 -1.91 3.06 -9.22
CA CYS A 16 -1.88 1.68 -9.69
C CYS A 16 -3.27 1.13 -9.99
N LEU A 17 -4.29 1.55 -9.22
CA LEU A 17 -5.68 1.16 -9.43
C LEU A 17 -6.32 1.90 -10.62
N GLN A 18 -6.00 3.18 -10.82
CA GLN A 18 -6.54 4.00 -11.89
C GLN A 18 -5.90 3.74 -13.24
N ASN A 19 -4.59 3.43 -13.27
CA ASN A 19 -3.79 3.30 -14.48
C ASN A 19 -3.09 1.93 -14.56
N PRO A 20 -3.81 0.79 -14.49
CA PRO A 20 -3.20 -0.54 -14.38
C PRO A 20 -2.31 -0.93 -15.58
N GLU A 21 -2.52 -0.31 -16.74
CA GLU A 21 -1.74 -0.55 -17.98
C GLU A 21 -0.55 0.38 -18.15
N SER A 22 -0.34 1.35 -17.23
CA SER A 22 0.81 2.24 -17.30
C SER A 22 2.11 1.47 -17.05
N SER A 23 3.14 1.77 -17.82
CA SER A 23 4.50 1.26 -17.62
C SER A 23 5.08 1.63 -16.25
N GLU A 24 4.59 2.72 -15.65
CA GLU A 24 5.03 3.20 -14.33
C GLU A 24 4.47 2.36 -13.18
N VAL A 25 3.45 1.52 -13.41
CA VAL A 25 2.85 0.69 -12.36
C VAL A 25 3.88 -0.24 -11.71
N ILE A 26 4.84 -0.75 -12.50
CA ILE A 26 5.88 -1.65 -11.99
C ILE A 26 6.77 -0.91 -10.98
N GLU A 27 7.20 0.30 -11.31
CA GLU A 27 8.03 1.14 -10.43
C GLU A 27 7.25 1.56 -9.18
N LYS A 28 5.98 1.95 -9.34
CA LYS A 28 5.14 2.35 -8.21
C LYS A 28 4.83 1.19 -7.27
N LYS A 29 4.60 -0.02 -7.78
CA LYS A 29 4.47 -1.24 -6.95
C LYS A 29 5.74 -1.53 -6.15
N LYS A 30 6.91 -1.29 -6.74
CA LYS A 30 8.19 -1.41 -6.02
C LYS A 30 8.24 -0.40 -4.86
N ARG A 31 7.91 0.87 -5.10
CA ARG A 31 7.87 1.89 -4.04
C ARG A 31 6.84 1.57 -2.94
N ILE A 32 5.65 1.08 -3.31
CA ILE A 32 4.64 0.57 -2.35
C ILE A 32 5.25 -0.52 -1.44
N THR A 33 6.06 -1.41 -2.01
CA THR A 33 6.72 -2.48 -1.26
C THR A 33 7.75 -1.94 -0.29
N GLU A 34 8.56 -0.98 -0.72
CA GLU A 34 9.57 -0.31 0.12
C GLU A 34 8.92 0.43 1.29
N ILE A 35 7.85 1.21 1.05
CA ILE A 35 7.11 1.88 2.11
C ILE A 35 6.52 0.87 3.10
N GLY A 36 5.96 -0.25 2.62
CA GLY A 36 5.49 -1.32 3.49
C GLY A 36 6.59 -1.89 4.38
N GLN A 37 7.80 -2.03 3.85
CA GLN A 37 8.96 -2.45 4.63
C GLN A 37 9.32 -1.40 5.71
N GLU A 38 9.32 -0.12 5.36
CA GLU A 38 9.58 0.98 6.31
C GLU A 38 8.54 0.98 7.45
N LEU A 39 7.25 0.84 7.12
CA LEU A 39 6.16 0.75 8.09
C LEU A 39 6.29 -0.47 9.00
N PHE A 40 6.66 -1.62 8.42
CA PHE A 40 6.89 -2.85 9.19
C PHE A 40 8.09 -2.70 10.14
N LEU A 41 9.16 -2.03 9.74
CA LEU A 41 10.32 -1.79 10.60
C LEU A 41 10.01 -0.83 11.76
N ASP A 42 9.09 0.13 11.54
CA ASP A 42 8.70 1.11 12.56
C ASP A 42 7.70 0.54 13.58
N GLY A 43 6.71 -0.25 13.12
CA GLY A 43 5.60 -0.70 13.98
C GLY A 43 5.07 -2.10 13.69
N GLY A 44 5.82 -2.92 12.96
CA GLY A 44 5.49 -4.32 12.71
C GLY A 44 4.25 -4.53 11.87
N ILE A 45 3.60 -5.69 12.06
CA ILE A 45 2.38 -6.07 11.35
C ILE A 45 1.22 -5.15 11.71
N ASP A 46 1.13 -4.74 12.98
CA ASP A 46 0.05 -3.85 13.43
C ASP A 46 0.09 -2.52 12.68
N ALA A 47 1.28 -1.95 12.44
CA ALA A 47 1.40 -0.74 11.61
C ALA A 47 0.92 -1.00 10.18
N LEU A 48 1.38 -2.07 9.53
CA LEU A 48 0.95 -2.43 8.18
C LEU A 48 -0.57 -2.61 8.07
N GLU A 49 -1.18 -3.35 9.00
CA GLU A 49 -2.64 -3.58 9.04
C GLU A 49 -3.40 -2.27 9.23
N ASN A 50 -3.01 -1.45 10.21
CA ASN A 50 -3.67 -0.18 10.51
C ASN A 50 -3.58 0.80 9.33
N PHE A 51 -2.42 0.88 8.68
CA PHE A 51 -2.25 1.69 7.49
C PHE A 51 -3.08 1.19 6.32
N PHE A 52 -3.02 -0.12 6.03
CA PHE A 52 -3.77 -0.69 4.92
C PHE A 52 -5.27 -0.49 5.10
N PHE A 53 -5.79 -0.70 6.32
CA PHE A 53 -7.19 -0.46 6.65
C PHE A 53 -7.58 1.01 6.42
N SER A 54 -6.76 1.95 6.90
CA SER A 54 -7.03 3.38 6.73
C SER A 54 -7.03 3.79 5.25
N LEU A 55 -6.04 3.33 4.49
CA LEU A 55 -5.93 3.58 3.04
C LEU A 55 -7.08 2.95 2.28
N LYS A 56 -7.44 1.70 2.60
CA LYS A 56 -8.55 0.99 1.96
C LYS A 56 -9.85 1.77 2.05
N ASN A 57 -10.20 2.24 3.24
CA ASN A 57 -11.43 3.01 3.42
C ASN A 57 -11.41 4.31 2.62
N ARG A 58 -10.28 5.04 2.62
CA ARG A 58 -10.18 6.29 1.87
C ARG A 58 -10.19 6.08 0.36
N ILE A 59 -9.41 5.14 -0.17
CA ILE A 59 -9.36 4.84 -1.62
C ILE A 59 -10.74 4.40 -2.13
N ILE A 60 -11.47 3.57 -1.38
CA ILE A 60 -12.83 3.18 -1.74
C ILE A 60 -13.75 4.42 -1.76
N GLN A 61 -13.62 5.33 -0.80
CA GLN A 61 -14.41 6.55 -0.76
C GLN A 61 -14.07 7.55 -1.87
N GLU A 62 -12.81 7.65 -2.27
CA GLU A 62 -12.35 8.65 -3.24
C GLU A 62 -12.50 8.22 -4.69
N ILE A 63 -12.21 6.95 -5.00
CA ILE A 63 -12.16 6.47 -6.38
C ILE A 63 -13.01 5.22 -6.63
N GLU A 64 -13.78 4.76 -5.64
CA GLU A 64 -14.67 3.59 -5.72
C GLU A 64 -13.95 2.29 -6.16
N LYS A 65 -12.64 2.19 -5.91
CA LYS A 65 -11.82 1.01 -6.20
C LYS A 65 -11.30 0.36 -4.93
N ASP A 66 -11.15 -0.95 -4.99
CA ASP A 66 -10.64 -1.75 -3.87
C ASP A 66 -9.12 -2.00 -4.01
N PRO A 67 -8.29 -1.58 -3.03
CA PRO A 67 -6.83 -1.78 -3.06
C PRO A 67 -6.38 -3.17 -2.58
N SER A 68 -7.28 -4.10 -2.26
CA SER A 68 -6.89 -5.46 -1.82
C SER A 68 -5.97 -6.20 -2.79
N PRO A 69 -6.03 -6.01 -4.13
CA PRO A 69 -5.06 -6.60 -5.06
C PRO A 69 -3.61 -6.15 -4.86
N LEU A 70 -3.37 -5.06 -4.12
CA LEU A 70 -2.03 -4.55 -3.81
C LEU A 70 -1.50 -5.05 -2.46
N ARG A 71 -2.36 -5.62 -1.61
CA ARG A 71 -1.99 -6.18 -0.30
C ARG A 71 -0.94 -7.31 -0.37
N PRO A 72 -0.94 -8.18 -1.40
CA PRO A 72 0.09 -9.20 -1.57
C PRO A 72 1.49 -8.64 -1.91
N LEU A 73 1.63 -7.34 -2.23
CA LEU A 73 2.94 -6.74 -2.49
C LEU A 73 3.86 -6.79 -1.28
N TRP A 74 3.29 -6.89 -0.08
CA TRP A 74 4.02 -7.02 1.18
C TRP A 74 4.21 -8.47 1.63
N ASN A 75 3.76 -9.45 0.83
CA ASN A 75 4.10 -10.84 1.08
C ASN A 75 5.63 -11.01 1.00
N GLY A 76 6.20 -11.65 2.01
CA GLY A 76 7.64 -11.83 2.14
C GLY A 76 8.34 -10.81 3.05
N LEU A 77 7.66 -9.74 3.51
CA LEU A 77 8.19 -8.88 4.58
C LEU A 77 8.24 -9.63 5.93
N THR A 78 7.23 -10.46 6.20
CA THR A 78 7.13 -11.31 7.39
C THR A 78 6.37 -12.59 7.05
N PRO A 79 6.69 -13.74 7.67
CA PRO A 79 5.91 -14.98 7.51
C PRO A 79 4.45 -14.84 7.96
N GLU A 80 4.13 -13.83 8.76
CA GLU A 80 2.77 -13.58 9.26
C GLU A 80 1.88 -12.83 8.26
N TRP A 81 2.45 -12.24 7.20
CA TRP A 81 1.70 -11.52 6.16
C TRP A 81 1.42 -12.44 4.97
N HIS A 82 0.18 -12.92 4.86
CA HIS A 82 -0.24 -13.93 3.87
C HIS A 82 -1.56 -13.56 3.21
N TYR A 83 -1.49 -12.72 2.16
CA TYR A 83 -2.65 -12.25 1.39
C TYR A 83 -2.57 -12.58 -0.10
#